data_AF-A0A932UH09-F1
#
_entry.id   AF-A0A932UH09-F1
#
_cell.length_a   1.000
_cell.length_b   1.000
_cell.length_c   1.000
_cell.angle_alpha   90.00
_cell.angle_beta   90.00
_cell.angle_gamma   90.00
#
_symmetry.space_group_name_H-M   'P 1'
#
loop_
_entity.id
_entity.type
_entity.pdbx_description
1 polymer ?
#
loop_
_entity_poly.entity_id
_entity_poly.type
_entity_poly.pdbx_seq_one_letter_code
_entity_poly.pdbx_strand_id
1 'polypeptide(L)'
;MFDPSLLAALLIGGLVWGLLRYRNVQFPRAEVLAAVVVVAAFALLPRQPPVTTVDVPLVPPKPTRSARAATPVAVAAPLEVPAIASTPTRVPPTPTVASQATEIVRLYEVPEGGTLGDTRRQWEVTYGKPIGELSHRQYEYRVPTRAWIGFTGGDRIALVVLWSERPPELPVRQPDERDWTLEAAQKLVANWIPADSKLDDSGPGFLGGHEEWYFSAKLASILTTDDYRSQGAVGPPGTFAVLYQRNESGTVPVINIGLR
;
A
#
# COMPACT_ATOMS: atom_id res chain seq x y z
N MET A 1 22.08 9.36 -20.37
CA MET A 1 23.37 9.70 -19.74
C MET A 1 23.25 9.31 -18.28
N PHE A 2 24.05 8.35 -17.79
CA PHE A 2 23.97 7.92 -16.38
C PHE A 2 24.65 8.95 -15.48
N ASP A 3 24.00 9.33 -14.39
CA ASP A 3 24.53 10.28 -13.40
C ASP A 3 25.69 9.61 -12.63
N PRO A 4 26.94 10.08 -12.77
CA PRO A 4 28.10 9.50 -12.10
C PRO A 4 28.00 9.59 -10.57
N SER A 5 27.18 10.50 -10.04
CA SER A 5 26.93 10.68 -8.61
C SER A 5 26.14 9.51 -8.02
N LEU A 6 25.20 8.96 -8.79
CA LEU A 6 24.38 7.82 -8.37
C LEU A 6 25.21 6.53 -8.31
N LEU A 7 26.12 6.35 -9.28
CA LEU A 7 27.03 5.20 -9.32
C LEU A 7 28.01 5.23 -8.14
N ALA A 8 28.54 6.41 -7.80
CA ALA A 8 29.42 6.57 -6.64
C ALA A 8 28.69 6.28 -5.31
N ALA A 9 27.44 6.73 -5.17
CA ALA A 9 26.64 6.47 -3.98
C ALA A 9 26.35 4.97 -3.78
N LEU A 10 26.06 4.24 -4.87
CA LEU A 10 25.83 2.80 -4.83
C LEU A 10 27.09 2.00 -4.49
N LEU A 11 28.25 2.40 -5.02
CA LEU A 11 29.53 1.76 -4.72
C LEU A 11 29.95 1.96 -3.26
N ILE A 12 29.77 3.17 -2.72
CA ILE A 12 30.07 3.46 -1.31
C ILE A 12 29.09 2.73 -0.39
N GLY A 13 27.79 2.73 -0.71
CA GLY A 13 26.78 1.99 0.05
C GLY A 13 27.05 0.48 0.08
N GLY A 14 27.43 -0.10 -1.06
CA GLY A 14 27.80 -1.52 -1.15
C GLY A 14 29.07 -1.87 -0.38
N LEU A 15 30.09 -1.00 -0.41
CA LEU A 15 31.35 -1.23 0.28
C LEU A 15 31.20 -1.13 1.81
N VAL A 16 30.42 -0.17 2.30
CA VAL A 16 30.09 -0.03 3.72
C VAL A 16 29.26 -1.23 4.20
N TRP A 17 28.27 -1.66 3.42
CA TRP A 17 27.47 -2.85 3.73
C TRP A 17 28.31 -4.14 3.80
N GLY A 18 29.24 -4.32 2.84
CA GLY A 18 30.16 -5.46 2.82
C GLY A 18 31.11 -5.49 4.01
N LEU A 19 31.70 -4.34 4.38
CA LEU A 19 32.58 -4.20 5.54
C LEU A 19 31.86 -4.46 6.88
N LEU A 20 30.60 -4.03 7.00
CA LEU A 20 29.77 -4.27 8.18
C LEU A 20 29.42 -5.76 8.33
N ARG A 21 29.12 -6.46 7.22
CA ARG A 21 28.92 -7.92 7.26
C ARG A 21 30.19 -8.69 7.60
N TYR A 22 31.36 -8.23 7.14
CA TYR A 22 32.62 -8.94 7.33
C TYR A 22 33.13 -8.92 8.78
N ARG A 23 32.79 -7.90 9.58
CA ARG A 23 33.33 -7.74 10.94
C ARG A 23 32.45 -8.18 12.10
N ASN A 24 31.22 -8.66 11.86
CA ASN A 24 30.32 -9.17 12.90
C ASN A 24 30.16 -8.19 14.09
N VAL A 25 30.25 -6.87 13.84
CA VAL A 25 30.15 -5.84 14.88
C VAL A 25 28.68 -5.55 15.09
N GLN A 26 28.14 -5.98 16.23
CA GLN A 26 26.80 -5.58 16.65
C GLN A 26 26.84 -4.13 17.13
N PHE A 27 26.39 -3.19 16.29
CA PHE A 27 26.04 -1.86 16.77
C PHE A 27 24.66 -1.92 17.42
N PRO A 28 24.49 -1.41 18.65
CA PRO A 28 23.26 -1.63 19.41
C PRO A 28 22.04 -0.89 18.85
N ARG A 29 22.18 0.07 17.92
CA ARG A 29 21.04 0.76 17.29
C ARG A 29 21.36 1.22 15.87
N ALA A 30 20.56 0.77 14.89
CA ALA A 30 20.65 1.18 13.48
C ALA A 30 20.49 2.71 13.29
N GLU A 31 19.83 3.39 14.23
CA GLU A 31 19.62 4.83 14.24
C GLU A 31 20.91 5.65 14.37
N VAL A 32 21.89 5.18 15.15
CA VAL A 32 23.19 5.85 15.29
C VAL A 32 23.98 5.77 13.98
N LEU A 33 23.81 4.67 13.25
CA LEU A 33 24.49 4.42 11.98
C LEU A 33 23.90 5.29 10.86
N ALA A 34 22.57 5.45 10.82
CA ALA A 34 21.91 6.39 9.92
C ALA A 34 22.33 7.84 10.22
N ALA A 35 22.42 8.23 11.49
CA ALA A 35 22.85 9.57 11.88
C ALA A 35 24.30 9.86 11.47
N VAL A 36 25.23 8.92 11.66
CA VAL A 36 26.65 9.09 11.27
C VAL A 36 26.81 9.17 9.75
N VAL A 37 26.05 8.38 8.98
CA VAL A 37 26.08 8.42 7.51
C VAL A 37 25.52 9.74 6.97
N VAL A 38 24.43 10.25 7.56
CA VAL A 38 23.84 11.53 7.16
C VAL A 38 24.78 12.70 7.49
N VAL A 39 25.41 12.70 8.66
CA VAL A 39 26.37 13.76 9.06
C VAL A 39 27.61 13.74 8.18
N ALA A 40 28.15 12.55 7.87
CA ALA A 40 29.30 12.42 6.97
C ALA A 40 28.96 12.83 5.52
N ALA A 41 27.76 12.51 5.03
CA ALA A 41 27.28 12.92 3.72
C ALA A 41 27.11 14.45 3.64
N PHE A 42 26.61 15.10 4.69
CA PHE A 42 26.49 16.56 4.75
C PHE A 42 27.84 17.27 4.83
N ALA A 43 28.85 16.68 5.47
CA ALA A 43 30.19 17.24 5.53
C ALA A 43 30.95 17.19 4.19
N LEU A 44 30.53 16.31 3.28
CA LEU A 44 31.16 16.11 1.96
C LEU A 44 30.44 16.85 0.82
N LEU A 45 29.29 17.49 1.09
CA LEU A 45 28.64 18.34 0.10
C LEU A 45 29.47 19.63 -0.12
N PRO A 46 29.77 20.02 -1.37
CA PRO A 46 30.46 21.27 -1.64
C PRO A 46 29.62 22.44 -1.12
N ARG A 47 30.21 23.26 -0.23
CA ARG A 47 29.58 24.48 0.28
C ARG A 47 29.20 25.35 -0.91
N GLN A 48 27.91 25.54 -1.14
CA GLN A 48 27.47 26.47 -2.18
C GLN A 48 27.98 27.88 -1.85
N PRO A 49 28.52 28.62 -2.83
CA PRO A 49 28.89 30.00 -2.62
C PRO A 49 27.65 30.82 -2.23
N PRO A 50 27.79 31.84 -1.37
CA PRO A 50 26.68 32.68 -0.96
C PRO A 50 26.00 33.30 -2.19
N VAL A 51 24.68 33.09 -2.29
CA VAL A 51 23.85 33.67 -3.34
C VAL A 51 23.91 35.19 -3.19
N THR A 52 24.52 35.86 -4.16
CA THR A 52 24.49 37.32 -4.27
C THR A 52 23.10 37.70 -4.76
N THR A 53 22.33 38.39 -3.92
CA THR A 53 21.02 38.95 -4.27
C THR A 53 21.20 39.93 -5.44
N VAL A 54 20.68 39.57 -6.61
CA VAL A 54 20.55 40.48 -7.74
C VAL A 54 19.20 41.18 -7.62
N ASP A 55 19.24 42.50 -7.42
CA ASP A 55 18.05 43.35 -7.47
C ASP A 55 17.44 43.31 -8.87
N VAL A 56 16.25 42.72 -8.99
CA VAL A 56 15.44 42.75 -10.21
C VAL A 56 14.49 43.93 -10.12
N PRO A 57 14.55 44.92 -11.03
CA PRO A 57 13.64 46.06 -11.01
C PRO A 57 12.20 45.63 -11.34
N LEU A 58 11.28 46.05 -10.48
CA LEU A 58 9.83 45.86 -10.62
C LEU A 58 9.33 46.66 -11.84
N VAL A 59 8.91 45.96 -12.90
CA VAL A 59 8.16 46.57 -14.02
C VAL A 59 6.67 46.43 -13.74
N PRO A 60 5.87 47.51 -13.70
CA PRO A 60 4.43 47.41 -13.46
C PRO A 60 3.70 46.80 -14.68
N PRO A 61 2.68 45.95 -14.46
CA PRO A 61 1.93 45.34 -15.55
C PRO A 61 1.04 46.37 -16.28
N LYS A 62 1.05 46.27 -17.61
CA LYS A 62 0.25 47.07 -18.54
C LYS A 62 -1.21 46.54 -18.56
N PRO A 63 -2.24 47.39 -18.49
CA PRO A 63 -3.63 46.93 -18.54
C PRO A 63 -4.06 46.63 -19.99
N THR A 64 -4.46 45.39 -20.26
CA THR A 64 -5.08 44.99 -21.53
C THR A 64 -6.59 45.10 -21.42
N ARG A 65 -7.14 46.14 -22.06
CA ARG A 65 -8.56 46.33 -22.36
C ARG A 65 -8.90 45.53 -23.62
N SER A 66 -9.88 44.63 -23.56
CA SER A 66 -10.67 44.24 -24.74
C SER A 66 -12.05 43.78 -24.33
N ALA A 67 -13.01 44.68 -24.57
CA ALA A 67 -14.42 44.38 -24.64
C ALA A 67 -14.70 43.59 -25.93
N ARG A 68 -15.50 42.52 -25.83
CA ARG A 68 -16.14 41.91 -26.99
C ARG A 68 -17.65 41.98 -26.80
N ALA A 69 -18.29 42.58 -27.80
CA ALA A 69 -19.70 42.88 -27.87
C ALA A 69 -20.58 41.62 -27.82
N ALA A 70 -21.69 41.74 -27.10
CA ALA A 70 -22.80 40.79 -27.08
C ALA A 70 -23.52 40.78 -28.44
N THR A 71 -23.83 39.59 -28.94
CA THR A 71 -24.76 39.37 -30.06
C THR A 71 -26.13 39.03 -29.48
N PRO A 72 -27.22 39.71 -29.86
CA PRO A 72 -28.56 39.33 -29.41
C PRO A 72 -29.03 38.07 -30.16
N VAL A 73 -29.38 37.03 -29.40
CA VAL A 73 -30.05 35.82 -29.92
C VAL A 73 -31.53 36.14 -30.10
N ALA A 74 -32.05 35.83 -31.29
CA ALA A 74 -33.46 35.98 -31.64
C ALA A 74 -34.35 35.06 -30.80
N VAL A 75 -35.44 35.62 -30.28
CA VAL A 75 -36.50 34.91 -29.57
C VAL A 75 -37.30 34.08 -30.58
N ALA A 76 -37.11 32.77 -30.57
CA ALA A 76 -37.99 31.84 -31.27
C ALA A 76 -39.28 31.63 -30.46
N ALA A 77 -40.41 31.60 -31.16
CA ALA A 77 -41.75 31.41 -30.62
C ALA A 77 -41.90 30.08 -29.85
N PRO A 78 -42.79 30.00 -28.84
CA PRO A 78 -43.02 28.77 -28.08
C PRO A 78 -43.72 27.72 -28.96
N LEU A 79 -43.07 26.57 -29.12
CA LEU A 79 -43.69 25.34 -29.60
C LEU A 79 -44.61 24.78 -28.52
N GLU A 80 -45.89 24.62 -28.84
CA GLU A 80 -46.85 23.89 -28.02
C GLU A 80 -46.42 22.42 -27.91
N VAL A 81 -45.97 22.02 -26.73
CA VAL A 81 -45.65 20.62 -26.40
C VAL A 81 -46.95 19.96 -25.92
N PRO A 82 -47.41 18.86 -26.55
CA PRO A 82 -48.58 18.14 -26.06
C PRO A 82 -48.29 17.55 -24.67
N ALA A 83 -49.23 17.74 -23.75
CA ALA A 83 -49.15 17.21 -22.40
C ALA A 83 -49.14 15.68 -22.42
N ILE A 84 -47.96 15.09 -22.22
CA ILE A 84 -47.83 13.65 -21.94
C ILE A 84 -48.11 13.47 -20.45
N ALA A 85 -49.12 12.68 -20.14
CA ALA A 85 -49.47 12.32 -18.77
C ALA A 85 -48.30 11.57 -18.12
N SER A 86 -47.56 12.25 -17.23
CA SER A 86 -46.48 11.67 -16.44
C SER A 86 -47.07 10.69 -15.45
N THR A 87 -46.94 9.39 -15.76
CA THR A 87 -47.14 8.34 -14.75
C THR A 87 -45.95 8.42 -13.79
N PRO A 88 -46.15 8.54 -12.46
CA PRO A 88 -45.03 8.62 -11.52
C PRO A 88 -44.23 7.32 -11.60
N THR A 89 -43.05 7.40 -12.22
CA THR A 89 -42.08 6.31 -12.23
C THR A 89 -41.55 6.22 -10.82
N ARG A 90 -41.87 5.12 -10.12
CA ARG A 90 -41.36 4.82 -8.79
C ARG A 90 -39.84 4.66 -8.91
N VAL A 91 -39.10 5.71 -8.57
CA VAL A 91 -37.64 5.65 -8.48
C VAL A 91 -37.32 4.63 -7.39
N PRO A 92 -36.60 3.53 -7.70
CA PRO A 92 -36.18 2.60 -6.67
C PRO A 92 -35.34 3.36 -5.64
N PRO A 93 -35.50 3.09 -4.34
CA PRO A 93 -34.72 3.79 -3.33
C PRO A 93 -33.23 3.58 -3.61
N THR A 94 -32.48 4.68 -3.68
CA THR A 94 -31.01 4.64 -3.74
C THR A 94 -30.52 3.80 -2.56
N PRO A 95 -29.73 2.73 -2.78
CA PRO A 95 -29.20 1.95 -1.67
C PRO A 95 -28.37 2.88 -0.78
N THR A 96 -28.75 2.95 0.49
CA THR A 96 -28.02 3.72 1.51
C THR A 96 -26.63 3.12 1.68
N VAL A 97 -25.60 3.95 1.89
CA VAL A 97 -24.18 3.54 2.08
C VAL A 97 -24.01 2.35 3.06
N ALA A 98 -24.88 2.25 4.08
CA ALA A 98 -24.88 1.15 5.05
C ALA A 98 -25.27 -0.23 4.44
N SER A 99 -26.12 -0.24 3.40
CA SER A 99 -26.52 -1.45 2.67
C SER A 99 -25.36 -2.03 1.86
N GLN A 100 -24.54 -1.17 1.26
CA GLN A 100 -23.38 -1.59 0.46
C GLN A 100 -22.27 -2.17 1.34
N ALA A 101 -22.01 -1.57 2.51
CA ALA A 101 -21.02 -2.10 3.44
C ALA A 101 -21.34 -3.52 3.94
N THR A 102 -22.63 -3.85 4.10
CA THR A 102 -23.06 -5.17 4.59
C THR A 102 -23.05 -6.23 3.49
N GLU A 103 -23.34 -5.85 2.24
CA GLU A 103 -23.28 -6.75 1.08
C GLU A 103 -21.84 -7.12 0.71
N ILE A 104 -20.91 -6.18 0.86
CA ILE A 104 -19.46 -6.41 0.73
C ILE A 104 -19.01 -7.51 1.70
N VAL A 105 -19.46 -7.52 2.96
CA VAL A 105 -19.00 -8.52 3.95
C VAL A 105 -19.42 -9.97 3.60
N ARG A 106 -20.59 -10.19 2.98
CA ARG A 106 -21.02 -11.55 2.58
C ARG A 106 -20.28 -12.10 1.36
N LEU A 107 -19.68 -11.23 0.54
CA LEU A 107 -18.91 -11.64 -0.65
C LEU A 107 -17.51 -12.16 -0.31
N TYR A 108 -17.06 -12.04 0.96
CA TYR A 108 -15.74 -12.48 1.42
C TYR A 108 -15.81 -13.52 2.54
N GLU A 109 -16.77 -14.44 2.49
CA GLU A 109 -16.62 -15.72 3.20
C GLU A 109 -15.48 -16.50 2.53
N VAL A 110 -14.26 -16.21 3.00
CA VAL A 110 -13.05 -16.88 2.56
C VAL A 110 -13.08 -18.29 3.18
N PRO A 111 -12.98 -19.37 2.38
CA PRO A 111 -12.98 -20.73 2.91
C PRO A 111 -11.86 -20.90 3.94
N GLU A 112 -12.14 -21.65 5.03
CA GLU A 112 -11.15 -21.92 6.08
C GLU A 112 -9.86 -22.49 5.46
N GLY A 113 -8.77 -21.73 5.56
CA GLY A 113 -7.45 -22.14 5.08
C GLY A 113 -6.73 -21.08 4.26
N GLY A 114 -5.40 -21.17 4.26
CA GLY A 114 -4.55 -20.18 3.63
C GLY A 114 -4.38 -18.95 4.49
N THR A 115 -3.94 -19.20 5.71
CA THR A 115 -3.47 -18.18 6.63
C THR A 115 -1.96 -18.11 6.62
N LEU A 116 -1.40 -17.04 7.20
CA LEU A 116 0.03 -16.94 7.43
C LEU A 116 0.56 -18.21 8.15
N GLY A 117 1.64 -18.80 7.62
CA GLY A 117 2.21 -20.04 8.12
C GLY A 117 1.62 -21.35 7.56
N ASP A 118 0.54 -21.31 6.78
CA ASP A 118 0.10 -22.50 6.04
C ASP A 118 1.12 -22.85 4.94
N THR A 119 1.09 -24.11 4.48
CA THR A 119 1.95 -24.55 3.37
C THR A 119 1.40 -24.15 2.01
N ARG A 120 2.26 -24.09 0.98
CA ARG A 120 1.79 -23.93 -0.40
C ARG A 120 0.78 -24.99 -0.80
N ARG A 121 1.00 -26.24 -0.40
CA ARG A 121 0.06 -27.33 -0.70
C ARG A 121 -1.32 -27.06 -0.11
N GLN A 122 -1.40 -26.62 1.15
CA GLN A 122 -2.69 -26.27 1.76
C GLN A 122 -3.35 -25.12 1.01
N TRP A 123 -2.57 -24.09 0.64
CA TRP A 123 -3.06 -22.97 -0.14
C TRP A 123 -3.65 -23.39 -1.49
N GLU A 124 -2.93 -24.24 -2.22
CA GLU A 124 -3.38 -24.71 -3.54
C GLU A 124 -4.61 -25.63 -3.46
N VAL A 125 -4.81 -26.33 -2.34
CA VAL A 125 -6.05 -27.07 -2.08
C VAL A 125 -7.23 -26.11 -1.88
N THR A 126 -7.01 -25.00 -1.17
CA THR A 126 -8.08 -24.03 -0.86
C THR A 126 -8.43 -23.13 -2.06
N TYR A 127 -7.41 -22.59 -2.76
CA TYR A 127 -7.61 -21.56 -3.80
C TYR A 127 -7.20 -22.00 -5.21
N GLY A 128 -6.71 -23.23 -5.37
CA GLY A 128 -6.22 -23.71 -6.65
C GLY A 128 -4.80 -23.25 -6.97
N LYS A 129 -4.40 -23.43 -8.23
CA LYS A 129 -3.04 -23.13 -8.70
C LYS A 129 -2.81 -21.61 -8.84
N PRO A 130 -1.56 -21.14 -8.70
CA PRO A 130 -1.24 -19.75 -8.96
C PRO A 130 -1.54 -19.36 -10.41
N ILE A 131 -2.00 -18.13 -10.61
CA ILE A 131 -2.29 -17.54 -11.93
C ILE A 131 -1.08 -16.79 -12.51
N GLY A 132 -0.06 -16.55 -11.68
CA GLY A 132 1.18 -15.89 -12.09
C GLY A 132 2.32 -16.18 -11.11
N GLU A 133 3.54 -16.01 -11.58
CA GLU A 133 4.76 -16.10 -10.78
C GLU A 133 5.47 -14.75 -10.83
N LEU A 134 5.69 -14.14 -9.66
CA LEU A 134 6.45 -12.90 -9.52
C LEU A 134 7.94 -13.21 -9.30
N SER A 135 8.22 -14.28 -8.56
CA SER A 135 9.56 -14.84 -8.36
C SER A 135 9.46 -16.30 -7.95
N HIS A 136 10.61 -16.99 -7.85
CA HIS A 136 10.69 -18.39 -7.42
C HIS A 136 10.00 -18.70 -6.06
N ARG A 137 9.68 -17.69 -5.24
CA ARG A 137 8.97 -17.83 -3.94
C ARG A 137 7.73 -16.94 -3.81
N GLN A 138 7.34 -16.22 -4.84
CA GLN A 138 6.20 -15.31 -4.78
C GLN A 138 5.27 -15.56 -5.96
N TYR A 139 4.02 -15.85 -5.64
CA TYR A 139 3.03 -16.27 -6.62
C TYR A 139 1.77 -15.45 -6.47
N GLU A 140 1.12 -15.23 -7.60
CA GLU A 140 -0.16 -14.56 -7.67
C GLU A 140 -1.29 -15.59 -7.67
N TYR A 141 -2.30 -15.36 -6.84
CA TYR A 141 -3.49 -16.19 -6.75
C TYR A 141 -4.74 -15.35 -7.00
N ARG A 142 -5.74 -16.00 -7.62
CA ARG A 142 -7.09 -15.45 -7.70
C ARG A 142 -7.90 -15.97 -6.52
N VAL A 143 -8.06 -15.14 -5.51
CA VAL A 143 -8.95 -15.38 -4.37
C VAL A 143 -10.21 -14.52 -4.60
N PRO A 144 -11.15 -14.34 -3.64
CA PRO A 144 -12.23 -13.37 -3.81
C PRO A 144 -11.72 -11.95 -4.15
N THR A 145 -10.45 -11.67 -3.84
CA THR A 145 -9.69 -10.50 -4.30
C THR A 145 -8.43 -10.96 -5.07
N ARG A 146 -7.55 -10.03 -5.43
CA ARG A 146 -6.21 -10.38 -5.94
C ARG A 146 -5.24 -10.50 -4.76
N ALA A 147 -4.55 -11.63 -4.65
CA ALA A 147 -3.58 -11.87 -3.60
C ALA A 147 -2.20 -12.26 -4.16
N TRP A 148 -1.15 -11.70 -3.58
CA TRP A 148 0.22 -12.16 -3.77
C TRP A 148 0.71 -12.86 -2.52
N ILE A 149 1.22 -14.07 -2.71
CA ILE A 149 1.61 -14.95 -1.62
C ILE A 149 3.10 -15.25 -1.73
N GLY A 150 3.84 -14.88 -0.70
CA GLY A 150 5.25 -15.18 -0.53
C GLY A 150 5.47 -16.34 0.43
N PHE A 151 6.40 -17.23 0.07
CA PHE A 151 6.75 -18.42 0.84
C PHE A 151 8.16 -18.34 1.41
N THR A 152 8.36 -18.91 2.60
CA THR A 152 9.67 -19.15 3.21
C THR A 152 10.47 -20.18 2.39
N GLY A 153 11.75 -20.37 2.76
CA GLY A 153 12.54 -21.49 2.23
C GLY A 153 11.95 -22.88 2.54
N GLY A 154 11.13 -22.98 3.60
CA GLY A 154 10.43 -24.18 4.04
C GLY A 154 8.98 -24.32 3.54
N ASP A 155 8.60 -23.66 2.44
CA ASP A 155 7.26 -23.76 1.81
C ASP A 155 6.10 -23.22 2.65
N ARG A 156 6.38 -22.37 3.65
CA ARG A 156 5.37 -21.77 4.54
C ARG A 156 5.05 -20.36 4.09
N ILE A 157 3.80 -19.94 4.16
CA ILE A 157 3.41 -18.58 3.81
C ILE A 157 4.01 -17.61 4.82
N ALA A 158 4.77 -16.64 4.31
CA ALA A 158 5.41 -15.59 5.09
C ALA A 158 4.97 -14.18 4.72
N LEU A 159 4.29 -14.03 3.58
CA LEU A 159 3.78 -12.77 3.10
C LEU A 159 2.46 -13.01 2.37
N VAL A 160 1.45 -12.21 2.70
CA VAL A 160 0.19 -12.09 1.98
C VAL A 160 0.00 -10.61 1.65
N VAL A 161 -0.13 -10.28 0.37
CA VAL A 161 -0.47 -8.94 -0.08
C VAL A 161 -1.83 -8.98 -0.75
N LEU A 162 -2.79 -8.26 -0.20
CA LEU A 162 -4.16 -8.17 -0.72
C LEU A 162 -4.35 -6.83 -1.42
N TRP A 163 -4.99 -6.87 -2.58
CA TRP A 163 -5.31 -5.68 -3.38
C TRP A 163 -6.82 -5.55 -3.55
N SER A 164 -7.34 -4.33 -3.39
CA SER A 164 -8.71 -4.02 -3.77
C SER A 164 -8.92 -4.25 -5.27
N GLU A 165 -10.16 -4.51 -5.71
CA GLU A 165 -10.50 -4.85 -7.10
C GLU A 165 -10.47 -3.63 -8.05
N ARG A 166 -9.37 -2.89 -8.01
CA ARG A 166 -9.17 -1.69 -8.82
C ARG A 166 -8.83 -2.06 -10.27
N PRO A 167 -9.14 -1.17 -11.22
CA PRO A 167 -8.55 -1.24 -12.54
C PRO A 167 -7.00 -1.17 -12.43
N PRO A 168 -6.25 -2.03 -13.13
CA PRO A 168 -4.79 -2.10 -13.02
C PRO A 168 -4.08 -0.79 -13.42
N GLU A 169 -4.73 0.06 -14.21
CA GLU A 169 -4.23 1.37 -14.63
C GLU A 169 -4.35 2.46 -13.56
N LEU A 170 -5.17 2.26 -12.52
CA LEU A 170 -5.42 3.29 -11.52
C LEU A 170 -4.37 3.22 -10.39
N PRO A 171 -3.57 4.28 -10.16
CA PRO A 171 -2.52 4.26 -9.15
C PRO A 171 -3.08 4.09 -7.73
N VAL A 172 -2.43 3.28 -6.90
CA VAL A 172 -2.79 3.00 -5.48
C VAL A 172 -3.05 4.28 -4.67
N ARG A 173 -2.32 5.37 -4.93
CA ARG A 173 -2.49 6.64 -4.21
C ARG A 173 -3.76 7.42 -4.57
N GLN A 174 -4.35 7.14 -5.73
CA GLN A 174 -5.61 7.76 -6.11
C GLN A 174 -6.76 7.06 -5.39
N PRO A 175 -7.79 7.79 -4.94
CA PRO A 175 -9.01 7.20 -4.40
C PRO A 175 -9.75 6.35 -5.44
N ASP A 176 -10.30 5.22 -5.00
CA ASP A 176 -11.25 4.39 -5.76
C ASP A 176 -12.41 3.98 -4.85
N GLU A 177 -13.62 3.87 -5.39
CA GLU A 177 -14.82 3.47 -4.62
C GLU A 177 -14.76 2.00 -4.14
N ARG A 178 -13.91 1.19 -4.76
CA ARG A 178 -13.67 -0.22 -4.42
C ARG A 178 -12.60 -0.40 -3.35
N ASP A 179 -11.91 0.68 -2.96
CA ASP A 179 -10.96 0.65 -1.85
C ASP A 179 -11.70 0.42 -0.53
N TRP A 180 -11.05 -0.31 0.39
CA TRP A 180 -11.68 -0.64 1.66
C TRP A 180 -11.63 0.54 2.63
N THR A 181 -12.60 0.64 3.53
CA THR A 181 -12.39 1.41 4.76
C THR A 181 -11.38 0.66 5.65
N LEU A 182 -10.76 1.35 6.61
CA LEU A 182 -9.86 0.68 7.57
C LEU A 182 -10.58 -0.45 8.33
N GLU A 183 -11.82 -0.22 8.75
CA GLU A 183 -12.63 -1.22 9.45
C GLU A 183 -12.93 -2.44 8.57
N ALA A 184 -13.28 -2.23 7.29
CA ALA A 184 -13.53 -3.32 6.35
C ALA A 184 -12.24 -4.12 6.07
N ALA A 185 -11.10 -3.42 5.95
CA ALA A 185 -9.80 -4.05 5.77
C ALA A 185 -9.40 -4.89 6.99
N GLN A 186 -9.62 -4.40 8.22
CA GLN A 186 -9.37 -5.15 9.45
C GLN A 186 -10.24 -6.41 9.54
N LYS A 187 -11.51 -6.32 9.15
CA LYS A 187 -12.40 -7.49 9.07
C LYS A 187 -11.91 -8.51 8.04
N LEU A 188 -11.43 -8.05 6.88
CA LEU A 188 -10.86 -8.92 5.86
C LEU A 188 -9.61 -9.64 6.38
N VAL A 189 -8.71 -8.93 7.08
CA VAL A 189 -7.45 -9.47 7.64
C VAL A 189 -7.67 -10.65 8.57
N ALA A 190 -8.77 -10.67 9.33
CA ALA A 190 -9.09 -11.78 10.24
C ALA A 190 -9.16 -13.14 9.53
N ASN A 191 -9.44 -13.17 8.22
CA ASN A 191 -9.48 -14.39 7.42
C ASN A 191 -8.08 -14.89 6.97
N TRP A 192 -7.04 -14.06 7.09
CA TRP A 192 -5.70 -14.33 6.55
C TRP A 192 -4.63 -14.54 7.64
N ILE A 193 -4.97 -14.22 8.89
CA ILE A 193 -4.07 -14.39 10.03
C ILE A 193 -4.43 -15.66 10.82
N PRO A 194 -3.48 -16.27 11.55
CA PRO A 194 -3.80 -17.40 12.42
C PRO A 194 -4.90 -17.04 13.43
N ALA A 195 -5.85 -17.93 13.66
CA ALA A 195 -6.99 -17.67 14.56
C ALA A 195 -6.57 -17.42 16.02
N ASP A 196 -5.38 -17.85 16.44
CA ASP A 196 -4.83 -17.61 17.77
C ASP A 196 -4.05 -16.29 17.89
N SER A 197 -4.02 -15.49 16.83
CA SER A 197 -3.29 -14.22 16.79
C SER A 197 -3.87 -13.23 17.79
N LYS A 198 -2.99 -12.58 18.56
CA LYS A 198 -3.34 -11.51 19.50
C LYS A 198 -2.68 -10.22 19.04
N LEU A 199 -3.48 -9.15 18.98
CA LEU A 199 -2.97 -7.81 18.74
C LEU A 199 -2.12 -7.40 19.95
N ASP A 200 -0.86 -7.10 19.70
CA ASP A 200 0.11 -6.64 20.70
C ASP A 200 0.13 -5.11 20.75
N ASP A 201 0.20 -4.46 19.60
CA ASP A 201 0.23 -3.01 19.47
C ASP A 201 -0.39 -2.56 18.13
N SER A 202 -0.72 -1.28 18.00
CA SER A 202 -1.20 -0.67 16.75
C SER A 202 -0.79 0.80 16.67
N GLY A 203 -0.45 1.27 15.47
CA GLY A 203 0.04 2.63 15.31
C GLY A 203 0.16 3.09 13.86
N PRO A 204 0.71 4.29 13.64
CA PRO A 204 1.00 4.77 12.30
C PRO A 204 2.02 3.85 11.63
N GLY A 205 1.70 3.38 10.43
CA GLY A 205 2.61 2.61 9.58
C GLY A 205 3.50 3.50 8.74
N PHE A 206 4.45 2.89 8.02
CA PHE A 206 5.22 3.58 7.00
C PHE A 206 4.32 4.18 5.91
N LEU A 207 4.77 5.28 5.29
CA LEU A 207 4.10 5.96 4.17
C LEU A 207 2.67 6.45 4.48
N GLY A 208 2.36 6.77 5.74
CA GLY A 208 1.04 7.27 6.14
C GLY A 208 -0.02 6.18 6.24
N GLY A 209 0.39 4.91 6.26
CA GLY A 209 -0.48 3.77 6.53
C GLY A 209 -0.86 3.62 8.01
N HIS A 210 -1.62 2.57 8.29
CA HIS A 210 -1.86 2.05 9.65
C HIS A 210 -1.12 0.71 9.77
N GLU A 211 -0.48 0.45 10.90
CA GLU A 211 0.23 -0.81 11.14
C GLU A 211 -0.24 -1.44 12.45
N GLU A 212 -0.44 -2.76 12.42
CA GLU A 212 -0.86 -3.56 13.56
C GLU A 212 0.13 -4.71 13.78
N TRP A 213 0.51 -4.94 15.03
CA TRP A 213 1.48 -5.95 15.42
C TRP A 213 0.77 -7.08 16.13
N TYR A 214 1.09 -8.31 15.73
CA TYR A 214 0.44 -9.50 16.27
C TYR A 214 1.47 -10.54 16.72
N PHE A 215 1.03 -11.38 17.65
CA PHE A 215 1.70 -12.61 18.02
C PHE A 215 0.76 -13.81 17.86
N SER A 216 1.24 -14.89 17.25
CA SER A 216 0.56 -16.20 17.18
C SER A 216 1.48 -17.30 17.71
N ALA A 217 0.98 -18.07 18.68
CA ALA A 217 1.69 -19.21 19.25
C ALA A 217 1.75 -20.39 18.26
N LYS A 218 0.68 -20.59 17.47
CA LYS A 218 0.67 -21.55 16.36
C LYS A 218 1.78 -21.24 15.37
N LEU A 219 1.90 -19.99 14.94
CA LEU A 219 2.94 -19.55 14.02
C LEU A 219 4.34 -19.73 14.62
N ALA A 220 4.52 -19.40 15.91
CA ALA A 220 5.78 -19.62 16.63
C ALA A 220 6.18 -21.11 16.67
N SER A 221 5.22 -22.03 16.76
CA SER A 221 5.49 -23.47 16.84
C SER A 221 5.85 -24.13 15.51
N ILE A 222 5.45 -23.54 14.38
CA ILE A 222 5.66 -24.12 13.04
C ILE A 222 6.80 -23.47 12.25
N LEU A 223 7.22 -22.27 12.64
CA LEU A 223 8.34 -21.57 12.01
C LEU A 223 9.62 -21.78 12.81
N THR A 224 10.67 -22.26 12.14
CA THR A 224 12.00 -22.24 12.72
C THR A 224 12.53 -20.80 12.76
N THR A 225 13.48 -20.54 13.65
CA THR A 225 14.20 -19.24 13.69
C THR A 225 14.87 -18.91 12.35
N ASP A 226 15.39 -19.92 11.66
CA ASP A 226 16.05 -19.73 10.35
C ASP A 226 15.04 -19.40 9.25
N ASP A 227 13.88 -20.08 9.21
CA ASP A 227 12.80 -19.74 8.29
C ASP A 227 12.34 -18.30 8.50
N TYR A 228 12.14 -17.91 9.76
CA TYR A 228 11.71 -16.58 10.15
C TYR A 228 12.71 -15.51 9.67
N ARG A 229 14.00 -15.69 10.02
CA ARG A 229 15.07 -14.76 9.64
C ARG A 229 15.37 -14.76 8.14
N SER A 230 15.10 -15.85 7.42
CA SER A 230 15.27 -15.89 5.96
C SER A 230 14.38 -14.87 5.24
N GLN A 231 13.31 -14.41 5.89
CA GLN A 231 12.39 -13.40 5.39
C GLN A 231 12.79 -11.97 5.82
N GLY A 232 13.91 -11.81 6.51
CA GLY A 232 14.32 -10.53 7.08
C GLY A 232 13.55 -10.14 8.35
N ALA A 233 12.75 -11.05 8.90
CA ALA A 233 11.96 -10.84 10.10
C ALA A 233 12.85 -10.75 11.36
N VAL A 234 12.51 -9.84 12.27
CA VAL A 234 13.19 -9.44 13.48
C VAL A 234 12.27 -9.64 14.68
N GLY A 235 12.64 -10.56 15.55
CA GLY A 235 11.89 -10.86 16.76
C GLY A 235 11.89 -12.35 17.07
N PRO A 236 11.11 -12.77 18.08
CA PRO A 236 10.84 -14.19 18.28
C PRO A 236 9.94 -14.72 17.15
N PRO A 237 10.10 -15.99 16.73
CA PRO A 237 9.14 -16.62 15.82
C PRO A 237 7.70 -16.46 16.33
N GLY A 238 6.78 -16.23 15.40
CA GLY A 238 5.36 -16.03 15.70
C GLY A 238 4.89 -14.59 15.75
N THR A 239 5.81 -13.60 15.76
CA THR A 239 5.44 -12.20 15.52
C THR A 239 5.18 -11.95 14.03
N PHE A 240 4.23 -11.06 13.73
CA PHE A 240 3.99 -10.59 12.37
C PHE A 240 3.32 -9.22 12.42
N ALA A 241 3.29 -8.52 11.29
CA ALA A 241 2.64 -7.23 11.16
C ALA A 241 1.62 -7.24 10.02
N VAL A 242 0.62 -6.38 10.17
CA VAL A 242 -0.35 -6.04 9.15
C VAL A 242 -0.24 -4.54 8.85
N LEU A 243 0.18 -4.21 7.64
CA LEU A 243 0.29 -2.84 7.14
C LEU A 243 -0.85 -2.54 6.17
N TYR A 244 -1.70 -1.61 6.57
CA TYR A 244 -2.79 -1.04 5.77
C TYR A 244 -2.28 0.22 5.08
N GLN A 245 -1.98 0.13 3.78
CA GLN A 245 -1.56 1.31 3.02
C GLN A 245 -2.78 2.19 2.78
N ARG A 246 -2.73 3.46 3.22
CA ARG A 246 -3.83 4.40 3.02
C ARG A 246 -3.51 5.34 1.87
N ASN A 247 -4.52 5.66 1.07
CA ASN A 247 -4.43 6.71 0.06
C ASN A 247 -4.81 8.08 0.64
N GLU A 248 -4.85 9.12 -0.20
CA GLU A 248 -5.13 10.49 0.22
C GLU A 248 -6.55 10.69 0.79
N SER A 249 -7.50 9.83 0.43
CA SER A 249 -8.86 9.84 1.00
C SER A 249 -8.98 9.03 2.30
N GLY A 250 -7.89 8.40 2.76
CA GLY A 250 -7.86 7.57 3.96
C GLY A 250 -8.45 6.17 3.79
N THR A 251 -8.77 5.75 2.56
CA THR A 251 -9.18 4.38 2.21
C THR A 251 -7.96 3.49 2.00
N VAL A 252 -8.17 2.18 2.04
CA VAL A 252 -7.13 1.13 2.05
C VAL A 252 -7.19 0.33 0.75
N PRO A 253 -6.36 0.66 -0.24
CA PRO A 253 -6.23 -0.13 -1.47
C PRO A 253 -5.40 -1.42 -1.33
N VAL A 254 -4.46 -1.45 -0.38
CA VAL A 254 -3.50 -2.54 -0.24
C VAL A 254 -3.29 -2.88 1.22
N ILE A 255 -3.28 -4.19 1.52
CA ILE A 255 -2.98 -4.74 2.84
C ILE A 255 -1.78 -5.67 2.70
N ASN A 256 -0.75 -5.49 3.52
CA ASN A 256 0.41 -6.38 3.58
C ASN A 256 0.41 -7.08 4.94
N ILE A 257 0.41 -8.41 4.94
CA ILE A 257 0.47 -9.25 6.14
C ILE A 257 1.77 -10.05 6.02
N GLY A 258 2.70 -9.88 6.95
CA GLY A 258 3.99 -10.57 6.84
C GLY A 258 4.73 -10.70 8.15
N LEU A 259 5.66 -11.66 8.20
CA LEU A 259 6.57 -11.84 9.32
C LEU A 259 7.37 -10.54 9.57
N ARG A 260 7.55 -10.17 10.83
CA ARG A 260 8.19 -8.91 11.22
C ARG A 260 9.55 -9.11 11.83
#